data_AF-A0A926EM40-F1
#
_entry.id   AF-A0A926EM40-F1
#
_cell.length_a   1.000
_cell.length_b   1.000
_cell.length_c   1.000
_cell.angle_alpha   90.00
_cell.angle_beta   90.00
_cell.angle_gamma   90.00
#
_symmetry.space_group_name_H-M   'P 1'
#
loop_
_entity.id
_entity.type
_entity.pdbx_description
1 polymer ?
#
loop_
_entity_poly.entity_id
_entity_poly.type
_entity_poly.pdbx_seq_one_letter_code
_entity_poly.pdbx_strand_id
1 'polypeptide(L)' 'MKLTTRKIMALGFSGAYILFVGFCIFTNKAVPSEFVAIVSTVVGYYFGKSTALDTPKGEVYHE' A
#
# COMPACT_ATOMS: atom_id res chain seq x y z
N MET A 1 -15.93 -13.65 1.96
CA MET A 1 -15.13 -12.49 2.45
C MET A 1 -15.38 -11.33 1.50
N LYS A 2 -16.12 -10.29 1.89
CA LYS A 2 -16.31 -9.11 1.01
C LYS A 2 -14.95 -8.45 0.81
N LEU A 3 -14.43 -8.48 -0.41
CA LEU A 3 -13.23 -7.74 -0.79
C LEU A 3 -13.57 -6.26 -0.66
N THR A 4 -13.06 -5.63 0.40
CA THR A 4 -13.21 -4.20 0.60
C THR A 4 -12.31 -3.48 -0.40
N THR A 5 -12.72 -2.29 -0.87
CA THR A 5 -11.94 -1.45 -1.79
C THR A 5 -10.48 -1.31 -1.33
N ARG A 6 -10.27 -1.23 0.00
CA ARG A 6 -8.96 -1.21 0.64
C ARG A 6 -8.08 -2.40 0.22
N LYS A 7 -8.62 -3.61 0.25
CA LYS A 7 -7.90 -4.85 -0.12
C LYS A 7 -7.66 -4.95 -1.62
N ILE A 8 -8.58 -4.46 -2.45
CA ILE A 8 -8.40 -4.43 -3.91
C ILE A 8 -7.26 -3.49 -4.29
N MET A 9 -7.23 -2.29 -3.72
CA MET A 9 -6.14 -1.33 -3.93
C MET A 9 -4.81 -1.91 -3.44
N ALA A 10 -4.78 -2.47 -2.23
CA ALA A 10 -3.58 -3.10 -1.67
C ALA A 10 -3.03 -4.22 -2.57
N LEU A 11 -3.91 -5.08 -3.09
CA LEU A 11 -3.54 -6.16 -4.00
C LEU A 11 -3.03 -5.64 -5.35
N GLY A 12 -3.68 -4.61 -5.91
CA GLY A 12 -3.28 -3.98 -7.17
C GLY A 12 -1.89 -3.33 -7.09
N PHE A 13 -1.63 -2.56 -6.04
CA PHE A 13 -0.32 -1.92 -5.82
C PHE A 13 0.78 -2.94 -5.53
N SER A 14 0.50 -3.97 -4.73
CA SER A 14 1.45 -5.07 -4.51
C SER A 14 1.77 -5.82 -5.80
N GLY A 15 0.76 -6.10 -6.64
CA GLY A 15 0.96 -6.75 -7.95
C GLY A 15 1.77 -5.89 -8.91
N ALA A 16 1.44 -4.60 -9.03
CA ALA A 16 2.18 -3.65 -9.88
C ALA A 16 3.65 -3.54 -9.46
N TYR A 17 3.93 -3.53 -8.16
CA TYR A 17 5.29 -3.53 -7.63
C TYR A 17 6.07 -4.78 -8.03
N ILE A 18 5.50 -5.96 -7.83
CA ILE A 18 6.14 -7.23 -8.17
C ILE A 18 6.43 -7.30 -9.67
N LEU A 19 5.48 -6.91 -10.52
CA LEU A 19 5.65 -6.91 -11.97
C LEU A 19 6.72 -5.92 -12.42
N PHE A 20 6.71 -4.70 -11.88
CA PHE A 20 7.68 -3.66 -12.25
C PHE A 20 9.10 -4.01 -11.77
N VAL A 21 9.26 -4.44 -10.51
CA VAL A 21 10.55 -4.90 -9.98
C VAL A 21 11.04 -6.13 -10.74
N GLY A 22 10.16 -7.09 -11.04
CA GLY A 22 10.48 -8.24 -11.88
C GLY A 22 10.99 -7.82 -13.25
N PHE A 23 10.30 -6.90 -13.92
CA PHE A 23 10.74 -6.34 -15.21
C PHE A 23 12.10 -5.64 -15.11
N CYS A 24 12.34 -4.84 -14.07
CA CYS A 24 13.63 -4.20 -13.82
C CYS A 24 14.77 -5.23 -13.67
N ILE A 25 14.52 -6.32 -12.94
CA ILE A 25 15.48 -7.43 -12.79
C ILE A 25 15.78 -8.07 -14.15
N PHE A 26 14.75 -8.41 -14.94
CA PHE A 26 14.93 -9.02 -16.26
C PHE A 26 15.62 -8.10 -17.27
N THR A 27 15.40 -6.79 -17.18
CA THR A 27 16.00 -5.79 -18.08
C THR A 27 17.31 -5.21 -17.57
N ASN A 28 17.81 -5.70 -16.42
CA ASN A 28 19.00 -5.18 -15.74
C ASN A 28 18.95 -3.67 -15.49
N LYS A 29 17.75 -3.15 -15.23
CA LYS A 29 17.52 -1.73 -14.92
C LYS A 29 17.33 -1.54 -13.43
N ALA A 30 17.84 -0.44 -12.90
CA ALA A 30 17.56 -0.05 -11.53
C ALA A 30 16.07 0.26 -11.35
N VAL A 31 15.53 -0.15 -10.21
CA VAL A 31 14.19 0.27 -9.77
C VAL A 31 14.30 1.73 -9.28
N PRO A 32 13.48 2.67 -9.77
CA PRO A 32 13.50 4.05 -9.30
C PRO A 32 13.16 4.13 -7.80
N SER A 33 13.94 4.92 -7.06
CA SER A 33 13.79 5.05 -5.60
C SER A 33 12.43 5.64 -5.21
N GLU A 34 11.91 6.53 -6.03
CA GLU A 34 10.63 7.21 -5.91
C GLU A 34 9.48 6.19 -5.99
N PHE A 35 9.61 5.18 -6.86
CA PHE A 35 8.61 4.12 -6.99
C PHE A 35 8.54 3.26 -5.73
N VAL A 36 9.70 2.87 -5.19
CA VAL A 36 9.79 2.07 -3.95
C VAL A 36 9.21 2.87 -2.77
N ALA A 37 9.52 4.16 -2.67
CA ALA A 37 8.98 5.05 -1.63
C ALA A 37 7.45 5.16 -1.70
N ILE A 38 6.88 5.39 -2.89
CA ILE A 38 5.42 5.50 -3.06
C ILE A 38 4.73 4.18 -2.70
N VAL A 39 5.19 3.06 -3.26
CA VAL A 39 4.55 1.75 -3.03
C VAL A 39 4.65 1.34 -1.56
N SER A 40 5.81 1.51 -0.92
CA SER A 40 5.96 1.19 0.50
C SER A 40 5.02 1.99 1.40
N THR A 41 4.80 3.26 1.08
CA THR A 41 3.83 4.11 1.79
C THR A 41 2.39 3.62 1.58
N VAL A 42 2.01 3.25 0.35
CA VAL A 42 0.67 2.75 0.00
C VAL A 42 0.40 1.37 0.60
N VAL A 43 1.35 0.45 0.51
CA VAL A 43 1.29 -0.88 1.14
C VAL A 43 1.25 -0.73 2.65
N GLY A 44 2.07 0.15 3.23
CA GLY A 44 2.02 0.51 4.64
C GLY A 44 0.66 1.07 5.06
N TYR A 45 0.04 1.92 4.25
CA TYR A 45 -1.30 2.46 4.49
C TYR A 45 -2.39 1.39 4.47
N TYR A 46 -2.30 0.43 3.56
CA TYR A 46 -3.36 -0.56 3.39
C TYR A 46 -3.17 -1.85 4.20
N PHE A 47 -1.94 -2.25 4.51
CA PHE A 47 -1.60 -3.46 5.29
C PHE A 47 -1.05 -3.15 6.69
N GLY A 48 -0.46 -1.98 6.90
CA GLY A 48 -0.04 -1.50 8.21
C GLY A 48 -1.24 -0.95 8.96
N LYS A 49 -1.58 -1.59 10.08
CA LYS A 49 -2.81 -1.41 10.88
C LYS A 49 -3.25 0.01 11.25
N SER A 50 -2.46 1.06 11.10
CA SER A 50 -2.85 2.44 11.35
C SER A 50 -1.78 3.32 10.73
N THR A 51 -2.18 4.25 9.88
CA THR A 51 -1.27 5.33 9.47
C THR A 51 -1.59 6.58 10.28
N ALA A 52 -0.66 7.52 10.35
CA ALA A 52 -0.82 8.78 11.07
C ALA A 52 -2.01 9.65 10.60
N LEU A 53 -2.73 9.25 9.54
CA LEU A 53 -4.00 9.86 9.09
C LEU A 53 -5.26 9.15 9.60
N ASP A 54 -5.15 7.99 10.27
CA ASP A 54 -6.25 7.42 11.04
C ASP A 54 -6.38 8.24 12.33
N THR A 55 -7.14 9.34 12.29
CA THR A 55 -7.63 9.99 13.52
C THR A 55 -8.33 8.94 14.39
N PRO A 56 -8.01 8.85 15.69
CA PRO A 56 -8.66 7.89 16.57
C PRO A 56 -10.16 8.22 16.59
N LYS A 57 -11.00 7.34 16.05
CA LYS A 57 -12.42 7.33 16.40
C LYS A 57 -12.55 6.75 17.81
N GLY A 58 -12.03 7.50 18.77
CA GLY A 58 -12.25 7.34 20.18
C GLY A 58 -13.08 8.51 20.67
N GLU A 59 -14.29 8.68 20.12
CA GLU A 59 -15.33 9.45 20.80
C GLU A 59 -16.62 8.65 20.71
N VAL A 60 -16.76 7.73 21.66
CA VAL A 60 -18.09 7.33 22.13
C VAL A 60 -18.61 8.55 22.87
N TYR A 61 -19.40 9.37 22.17
CA TYR A 61 -20.29 10.31 22.86
C TYR A 61 -21.33 9.46 23.57
N HIS A 62 -21.13 9.25 24.87
CA HIS A 62 -22.21 8.87 25.76
C HIS A 62 -23.07 10.13 25.95
N GLU A 63 -24.25 10.12 25.36
CA GLU A 63 -25.35 11.01 25.74
C GLU A 63 -25.89 10.63 27.12
#